data_AF-A0A4C2AA11-F1
#
_entry.id   AF-A0A4C2AA11-F1
#
_cell.length_a   1.000
_cell.length_b   1.000
_cell.length_c   1.000
_cell.angle_alpha   90.00
_cell.angle_beta   90.00
_cell.angle_gamma   90.00
#
_symmetry.space_group_name_H-M   'P 1'
#
loop_
_entity.id
_entity.type
_entity.pdbx_description
1 polymer ?
#
loop_
_entity_poly.entity_id
_entity_poly.type
_entity_poly.pdbx_seq_one_letter_code
_entity_poly.pdbx_strand_id
1 'polypeptide(L)'
;MGYDLHRFQGEVDEELTCPICSGVLEEPLQAAMCEHAFCRACINEWLSRQPTCPVDRNSLTTANLRAVPRILRNLLSRLSITCENAAYGCTLVLKLDALNNHLEE
;
A
#
# COMPACT_ATOMS: atom_id res chain seq x y z
N MET A 1 -4.98 -4.55 5.16
CA MET A 1 -4.46 -3.19 5.46
C MET A 1 -2.97 -3.25 5.14
N GLY A 2 -2.33 -2.11 4.83
CA GLY A 2 -0.98 -2.05 4.24
C GLY A 2 0.07 -2.98 4.86
N TYR A 3 1.10 -3.33 4.09
CA TYR A 3 2.15 -4.24 4.54
C TYR A 3 3.00 -3.60 5.63
N ASP A 4 3.41 -4.41 6.61
CA ASP A 4 4.29 -3.96 7.70
C ASP A 4 5.68 -3.57 7.17
N LEU A 5 6.14 -2.36 7.53
CA LEU A 5 7.41 -1.81 7.08
C LEU A 5 8.63 -2.63 7.52
N HIS A 6 8.57 -3.27 8.70
CA HIS A 6 9.71 -4.02 9.24
C HIS A 6 9.97 -5.32 8.48
N ARG A 7 9.03 -5.77 7.64
CA ARG A 7 9.21 -6.93 6.76
C ARG A 7 10.05 -6.63 5.54
N PHE A 8 10.23 -5.37 5.17
CA PHE A 8 10.95 -4.97 3.96
C PHE A 8 12.45 -4.92 4.17
N GLN A 9 13.20 -5.33 3.14
CA GLN A 9 14.66 -5.21 3.13
C GLN A 9 15.09 -3.91 2.46
N GLY A 10 15.87 -3.13 3.20
CA GLY A 10 16.35 -1.82 2.77
C GLY A 10 15.38 -0.68 3.14
N GLU A 11 15.68 0.50 2.63
CA GLU A 11 14.86 1.69 2.87
C GLU A 11 13.64 1.66 1.95
N VAL A 12 12.45 1.81 2.53
CA VAL A 12 11.21 2.00 1.78
C VAL A 12 10.95 3.50 1.69
N ASP A 13 10.76 3.98 0.47
CA ASP A 13 10.46 5.38 0.21
C ASP A 13 9.13 5.78 0.87
N GLU A 14 9.11 6.95 1.51
CA GLU A 14 7.92 7.46 2.21
C GLU A 14 6.73 7.63 1.24
N GLU A 15 6.99 7.92 -0.04
CA GLU A 15 5.97 8.00 -1.09
C GLU A 15 5.24 6.67 -1.35
N LEU A 16 5.82 5.55 -0.92
CA LEU A 16 5.25 4.20 -1.04
C LEU A 16 4.51 3.76 0.23
N THR A 17 4.38 4.65 1.22
CA THR A 17 3.70 4.38 2.48
C THR A 17 2.30 4.99 2.52
N CYS A 18 1.38 4.27 3.14
CA CYS A 18 0.01 4.72 3.33
C CYS A 18 -0.05 5.65 4.54
N PRO A 19 -0.50 6.92 4.40
CA PRO A 19 -0.55 7.87 5.52
C PRO A 19 -1.64 7.53 6.56
N ILE A 20 -2.53 6.57 6.27
CA ILE A 20 -3.59 6.14 7.20
C ILE A 20 -3.09 5.03 8.13
N CYS A 21 -2.40 4.02 7.59
CA CYS A 21 -1.96 2.86 8.37
C CYS A 21 -0.45 2.82 8.62
N SER A 22 0.30 3.78 8.08
CA SER A 22 1.76 3.88 8.16
C SER A 22 2.51 2.63 7.68
N GLY A 23 1.86 1.82 6.83
CA GLY A 23 2.44 0.63 6.21
C GLY A 23 2.69 0.84 4.72
N VAL A 24 3.42 -0.05 4.07
CA VAL A 24 3.61 -0.02 2.62
C VAL A 24 2.28 -0.26 1.91
N LEU A 25 2.05 0.50 0.84
CA LEU A 25 0.80 0.50 0.09
C LEU A 25 0.38 -0.91 -0.40
N GLU A 26 -0.82 -1.33 0.00
CA GLU A 26 -1.49 -2.57 -0.43
C GLU A 26 -2.70 -2.21 -1.32
N GLU A 27 -2.78 -2.80 -2.52
CA GLU A 27 -3.77 -2.46 -3.55
C GLU A 27 -4.00 -0.93 -3.68
N PRO A 28 -2.96 -0.13 -3.97
CA PRO A 28 -3.06 1.31 -3.80
C PRO A 28 -4.02 2.00 -4.77
N LEU A 29 -4.77 2.94 -4.20
CA LEU A 29 -5.61 3.90 -4.92
C LEU A 29 -5.06 5.31 -4.74
N GLN A 30 -5.16 6.12 -5.79
CA GLN A 30 -4.77 7.52 -5.80
C GLN A 30 -6.00 8.41 -5.85
N ALA A 31 -6.00 9.49 -5.07
CA ALA A 31 -6.97 10.57 -5.22
C ALA A 31 -6.70 11.35 -6.53
N ALA A 32 -7.68 11.44 -7.43
CA ALA A 32 -7.49 12.04 -8.74
C ALA A 32 -7.16 13.55 -8.72
N MET A 33 -7.53 14.27 -7.65
CA MET A 33 -7.40 15.73 -7.56
C MET A 33 -6.16 16.20 -6.80
N CYS A 34 -5.72 15.45 -5.78
CA CYS A 34 -4.57 15.82 -4.94
C CYS A 34 -3.42 14.81 -4.99
N GLU A 35 -3.55 13.74 -5.79
CA GLU A 35 -2.49 12.80 -6.12
C GLU A 35 -1.94 11.95 -4.95
N HIS A 36 -2.48 12.09 -3.75
CA HIS A 36 -2.16 11.24 -2.60
C HIS A 36 -2.61 9.79 -2.79
N ALA A 37 -1.76 8.85 -2.41
CA ALA A 37 -1.98 7.41 -2.51
C ALA A 37 -2.27 6.77 -1.15
N PHE A 38 -3.16 5.77 -1.16
CA PHE A 38 -3.62 5.08 0.05
C PHE A 38 -3.89 3.60 -0.27
N CYS A 39 -3.84 2.73 0.73
CA CYS A 39 -4.32 1.36 0.55
C CYS A 39 -5.83 1.37 0.27
N ARG A 40 -6.31 0.49 -0.62
CA ARG A 40 -7.74 0.41 -0.97
C ARG A 40 -8.63 0.26 0.25
N ALA A 41 -8.30 -0.64 1.16
CA ALA A 41 -9.07 -0.86 2.38
C ALA A 41 -9.11 0.40 3.27
N CYS A 42 -7.96 1.05 3.47
CA CYS A 42 -7.82 2.20 4.34
C CYS A 42 -8.63 3.41 3.85
N ILE A 43 -8.53 3.75 2.56
CA ILE A 43 -9.25 4.91 2.03
C ILE A 43 -10.76 4.67 1.95
N ASN A 44 -11.21 3.45 1.65
CA ASN A 44 -12.63 3.13 1.66
C ASN A 44 -13.24 3.23 3.05
N GLU A 45 -12.54 2.75 4.09
CA GLU A 45 -13.00 2.92 5.47
C GLU A 45 -13.07 4.39 5.88
N TRP A 46 -12.05 5.19 5.52
CA TRP A 46 -12.04 6.62 5.80
C TRP A 46 -13.21 7.34 5.15
N LEU A 47 -13.42 7.12 3.84
CA LEU A 47 -14.48 7.78 3.07
C LEU A 47 -15.89 7.37 3.50
N SER A 48 -16.06 6.18 4.10
CA SER A 48 -17.32 5.76 4.73
C SER A 48 -17.69 6.65 5.91
N ARG A 49 -16.70 7.22 6.61
CA ARG A 49 -16.90 8.10 7.77
C ARG A 49 -16.84 9.57 7.39
N GLN A 50 -15.92 9.96 6.50
CA GLN A 50 -15.65 11.34 6.18
C GLN A 50 -15.23 11.49 4.70
N PRO A 51 -16.01 12.19 3.85
CA PRO A 51 -15.75 12.33 2.42
C PRO A 51 -14.67 13.39 2.11
N THR A 52 -13.48 13.21 2.68
CA THR A 52 -12.33 14.12 2.51
C THR A 52 -11.03 13.34 2.39
N CYS A 53 -10.02 13.95 1.78
CA CYS A 53 -8.65 13.43 1.74
C CYS A 53 -8.04 13.44 3.16
N PRO A 54 -7.47 12.32 3.65
CA PRO A 54 -6.82 12.28 4.95
C PRO A 54 -5.62 13.24 5.11
N VAL A 55 -4.97 13.61 3.99
CA VAL A 55 -3.75 14.44 4.00
C VAL A 55 -4.10 15.93 3.98
N ASP A 56 -4.85 16.38 2.95
CA ASP A 56 -5.12 17.81 2.73
C ASP A 56 -6.54 18.25 3.11
N ARG A 57 -7.40 17.30 3.51
CA ARG A 57 -8.82 17.54 3.84
C ARG A 57 -9.68 18.08 2.71
N ASN A 58 -9.18 18.05 1.47
CA ASN A 58 -9.96 18.36 0.27
C ASN A 58 -11.11 17.36 0.10
N SER A 59 -12.25 17.80 -0.45
CA SER A 59 -13.39 16.93 -0.73
C SER A 59 -12.99 15.76 -1.62
N LEU A 60 -13.25 14.53 -1.16
CA LEU A 60 -12.86 13.32 -1.86
C LEU A 60 -13.98 12.29 -1.69
N THR A 61 -14.35 11.60 -2.77
CA THR A 61 -15.29 10.48 -2.74
C THR A 61 -14.68 9.26 -3.41
N THR A 62 -15.28 8.09 -3.22
CA THR A 62 -14.83 6.83 -3.81
C THR A 62 -14.83 6.88 -5.35
N ALA A 63 -15.72 7.68 -5.95
CA ALA A 63 -15.76 7.92 -7.39
C ALA A 63 -14.54 8.70 -7.93
N ASN A 64 -13.83 9.42 -7.05
CA ASN A 64 -12.62 10.18 -7.41
C ASN A 64 -11.33 9.40 -7.17
N LEU A 65 -11.42 8.14 -6.74
CA LEU A 65 -10.28 7.26 -6.59
C LEU A 65 -9.96 6.58 -7.92
N ARG A 66 -8.67 6.55 -8.28
CA ARG A 66 -8.17 5.87 -9.46
C ARG A 66 -7.04 4.92 -9.09
N ALA A 67 -6.76 3.97 -9.98
CA ALA A 67 -5.56 3.17 -9.85
C ALA A 67 -4.32 4.09 -9.91
N VAL A 68 -3.32 3.84 -9.05
CA VAL A 68 -2.06 4.61 -9.07
C VAL A 68 -1.36 4.54 -10.45
N PRO A 69 -0.41 5.44 -10.76
CA PRO A 69 0.39 5.34 -11.97
C PRO A 69 1.20 4.03 -12.06
N ARG A 70 1.51 3.57 -13.28
CA ARG A 70 2.30 2.34 -13.50
C ARG A 70 3.68 2.42 -12.86
N ILE A 71 4.29 3.61 -12.82
CA ILE A 71 5.59 3.81 -12.20
C ILE A 71 5.57 3.49 -10.69
N LEU A 72 4.52 3.91 -9.98
CA LEU A 72 4.34 3.62 -8.56
C LEU A 72 4.13 2.13 -8.31
N ARG A 73 3.30 1.46 -9.15
CA ARG A 73 3.19 -0.01 -9.12
C ARG A 73 4.54 -0.69 -9.32
N ASN A 74 5.31 -0.28 -10.31
CA ASN A 74 6.63 -0.87 -10.59
C ASN A 74 7.64 -0.61 -9.46
N LEU A 75 7.53 0.51 -8.74
CA LEU A 75 8.34 0.79 -7.55
C LEU A 75 7.99 -0.20 -6.43
N LEU A 76 6.70 -0.34 -6.12
CA LEU A 76 6.20 -1.31 -5.14
C LEU A 76 6.61 -2.74 -5.48
N SER A 77 6.41 -3.19 -6.72
CA SER A 77 6.77 -4.54 -7.17
C SER A 77 8.26 -4.87 -7.01
N ARG A 78 9.14 -3.86 -6.99
CA ARG A 78 10.59 -4.05 -6.84
C ARG A 78 11.04 -4.14 -5.39
N LEU A 79 10.20 -3.76 -4.44
CA LEU A 79 10.51 -3.89 -3.02
C LEU A 79 10.71 -5.36 -2.66
N SER A 80 11.71 -5.62 -1.82
CA SER A 80 11.98 -6.96 -1.29
C SER A 80 11.34 -7.09 0.08
N ILE A 81 10.52 -8.10 0.29
CA ILE A 81 9.79 -8.34 1.53
C ILE A 81 10.08 -9.76 2.05
N THR A 82 10.10 -9.88 3.37
CA THR A 82 10.18 -11.14 4.09
C THR A 82 8.76 -11.70 4.30
N CYS A 83 8.59 -13.01 4.09
CA CYS A 83 7.32 -13.68 4.31
C CYS A 83 6.82 -13.49 5.76
N GLU A 84 5.50 -13.29 5.94
CA GLU A 84 4.90 -13.23 7.28
C GLU A 84 5.01 -14.55 8.04
N ASN A 85 5.12 -15.66 7.31
CA ASN A 85 5.33 -16.96 7.89
C ASN A 85 6.78 -17.20 8.36
N ALA A 86 7.61 -16.16 8.44
CA ALA A 86 8.95 -16.26 9.02
C ALA A 86 8.93 -16.74 10.48
N ALA A 87 7.90 -16.37 11.25
CA ALA A 87 7.70 -16.90 12.60
C ALA A 87 7.43 -18.42 12.62
N TYR A 88 6.94 -18.98 11.51
CA TYR A 88 6.66 -20.41 11.34
C TYR A 88 7.78 -21.15 10.59
N GLY A 89 8.90 -20.49 10.31
CA GLY A 89 10.08 -21.10 9.69
C GLY A 89 10.32 -20.75 8.22
N CYS A 90 9.49 -19.89 7.59
CA CYS A 90 9.75 -19.45 6.22
C CYS A 90 10.86 -18.39 6.16
N THR A 91 12.00 -18.71 5.55
CA THR A 91 13.13 -17.77 5.43
C THR A 91 13.19 -17.05 4.08
N LEU A 92 12.11 -17.12 3.29
CA LEU A 92 12.11 -16.56 1.95
C LEU A 92 11.99 -15.04 1.97
N VAL A 93 12.87 -14.43 1.18
CA VAL A 93 12.86 -13.00 0.85
C VAL A 93 12.61 -12.91 -0.63
N LEU A 94 11.55 -12.22 -1.00
CA LEU A 94 11.03 -12.18 -2.36
C LEU A 94 10.56 -10.79 -2.73
N LYS A 95 10.31 -10.57 -4.02
CA LYS A 95 9.72 -9.33 -4.50
C LYS A 95 8.27 -9.25 -4.07
N LEU A 96 7.79 -8.05 -3.76
CA LEU A 96 6.43 -7.84 -3.28
C LEU A 96 5.38 -8.41 -4.24
N ASP A 97 5.61 -8.31 -5.55
CA ASP A 97 4.74 -8.87 -6.59
C ASP A 97 4.61 -10.41 -6.53
N ALA A 98 5.68 -11.09 -6.09
CA ALA A 98 5.71 -12.54 -5.94
C ALA A 98 5.12 -13.02 -4.60
N LEU A 99 4.83 -12.10 -3.66
CA LEU A 99 4.40 -12.46 -2.31
C LEU A 99 3.07 -13.21 -2.30
N ASN A 100 2.07 -12.74 -3.05
CA ASN A 100 0.76 -13.40 -3.08
C ASN A 100 0.86 -14.84 -3.58
N ASN A 101 1.57 -15.05 -4.70
CA ASN A 101 1.79 -16.39 -5.24
C ASN A 101 2.47 -17.30 -4.22
N HIS A 102 3.46 -16.79 -3.48
CA HIS A 102 4.15 -17.54 -2.43
C HIS A 102 3.25 -17.92 -1.23
N LEU A 103 2.28 -17.07 -0.88
CA LEU A 103 1.35 -17.33 0.23
C LEU A 103 0.26 -18.34 -0.14
N GLU A 104 0.04 -18.58 -1.44
CA GLU A 104 -0.92 -19.56 -1.95
C GLU A 104 -0.32 -20.97 -2.15
N GLU A 105 0.99 -21.14 -1.97
CA GLU A 105 1.71 -22.43 -1.99
C GLU A 105 1.58 -23.22 -0.67
#